data_AF-A0A445C9I8-F1
#
_entry.id   AF-A0A445C9I8-F1
#
_cell.length_a   1.000
_cell.length_b   1.000
_cell.length_c   1.000
_cell.angle_alpha   90.00
_cell.angle_beta   90.00
_cell.angle_gamma   90.00
#
_symmetry.space_group_name_H-M   'P 1'
#
loop_
_entity.id
_entity.type
_entity.pdbx_description
1 polymer ?
#
loop_
_entity_poly.entity_id
_entity_poly.type
_entity_poly.pdbx_seq_one_letter_code
_entity_poly.pdbx_strand_id
1 'polypeptide(L)'
;MAAEVYRHAIGTFQSHSYANNVNHKQRLRNNFVRLVNKDSVSSRGARYSSCSNRRSVIRSSASQTSVADPVSLSPSRTPTTDTNKKSNEAALILIRHGESLWNEKNLFTGCVDVPLSKKGIDEAIEAGKRISSIPVDVIFTSALIRAQMTAMLAMTQHRRKKVPIIIHNESEQARQWSQVFSEDTKKQSIPVIASWQLNERMYGELQGLNKQETADRYGKEQVHEWRRSYDTPPPNGESLEMCAERAVAYFRDQIEPQLLSGKNVMIAAHGNSLRSIIMYLDKLTSQEVISLELSTGIPMLYIFKEGRFIRRGSPIGPQEAGVYAYTKRLALYRQKLDEMF
;
A
#
# COMPACT_ATOMS: atom_id res chain seq x y z
N MET A 1 32.63 37.93 -20.09
CA MET A 1 33.59 39.00 -19.76
C MET A 1 33.01 39.82 -18.62
N ALA A 2 33.86 40.13 -17.64
CA ALA A 2 33.51 40.44 -16.25
C ALA A 2 32.73 41.75 -16.04
N ALA A 3 31.89 41.78 -15.01
CA ALA A 3 31.34 43.00 -14.43
C ALA A 3 31.30 42.88 -12.90
N GLU A 4 32.07 43.77 -12.29
CA GLU A 4 31.91 44.50 -11.03
C GLU A 4 31.36 43.85 -9.74
N VAL A 5 32.16 44.06 -8.71
CA VAL A 5 31.89 43.82 -7.29
C VAL A 5 31.01 44.95 -6.74
N TYR A 6 29.87 44.60 -6.16
CA TYR A 6 29.09 45.47 -5.28
C TYR A 6 28.93 44.79 -3.91
N ARG A 7 29.48 45.43 -2.86
CA ARG A 7 29.18 45.09 -1.46
C ARG A 7 27.94 45.87 -1.02
N HIS A 8 26.96 45.20 -0.42
CA HIS A 8 25.95 45.86 0.41
C HIS A 8 25.75 45.17 1.76
N ALA A 9 25.29 46.02 2.69
CA ALA A 9 25.40 45.95 4.13
C ALA A 9 24.56 44.86 4.82
N ILE A 10 25.06 44.45 5.98
CA ILE A 10 24.39 43.61 6.97
C ILE A 10 23.31 44.46 7.67
N GLY A 11 22.05 44.08 7.51
CA GLY A 11 20.91 44.68 8.22
C GLY A 11 20.67 43.98 9.55
N THR A 12 20.82 44.72 10.64
CA THR A 12 20.36 44.38 11.99
C THR A 12 18.84 44.56 12.10
N PHE A 13 18.12 43.51 12.48
CA PHE A 13 16.71 43.59 12.87
C PHE A 13 16.57 43.56 14.40
N GLN A 14 15.98 44.63 14.92
CA GLN A 14 15.62 44.81 16.33
C GLN A 14 14.38 43.98 16.69
N SER A 15 14.40 43.38 17.88
CA SER A 15 13.29 42.70 18.52
C SER A 15 12.37 43.72 19.21
N HIS A 16 11.12 43.82 18.76
CA HIS A 16 10.07 44.50 19.51
C HIS A 16 9.35 43.51 20.44
N SER A 17 9.65 43.63 21.73
CA SER A 17 8.92 43.02 22.84
C SER A 17 7.63 43.80 23.09
N TYR A 18 6.46 43.18 22.90
CA TYR A 18 5.21 43.63 23.50
C TYR A 18 4.95 42.82 24.76
N ALA A 19 5.13 43.47 25.91
CA ALA A 19 4.76 42.97 27.23
C ALA A 19 3.30 43.35 27.49
N ASN A 20 2.44 42.36 27.70
CA ASN A 20 1.15 42.57 28.35
C ASN A 20 1.19 41.88 29.72
N ASN A 21 1.25 42.72 30.75
CA ASN A 21 1.20 42.36 32.16
C ASN A 21 -0.27 42.42 32.61
N VAL A 22 -0.85 41.29 33.03
CA VAL A 22 -2.02 41.31 33.90
C VAL A 22 -1.78 40.34 35.06
N ASN A 23 -1.67 40.94 36.25
CA ASN A 23 -1.61 40.27 37.54
C ASN A 23 -2.95 39.57 37.84
N HIS A 24 -2.90 38.33 38.32
CA HIS A 24 -3.74 37.92 39.44
C HIS A 24 -3.06 36.84 40.30
N LYS A 25 -2.87 37.19 41.58
CA LYS A 25 -2.49 36.28 42.67
C LYS A 25 -3.60 35.25 42.91
N GLN A 26 -3.26 33.97 43.10
CA GLN A 26 -3.58 33.25 44.34
C GLN A 26 -2.90 31.88 44.43
N ARG A 27 -2.28 31.67 45.60
CA ARG A 27 -1.96 30.39 46.25
C ARG A 27 -3.03 29.33 46.00
N LEU A 28 -2.61 28.08 45.79
CA LEU A 28 -2.73 27.03 46.83
C LEU A 28 -1.98 25.76 46.42
N ARG A 29 -1.16 25.32 47.37
CA ARG A 29 -0.44 24.06 47.44
C ARG A 29 -1.46 22.99 47.84
N ASN A 30 -1.49 21.84 47.17
CA ASN A 30 -1.95 20.58 47.77
C ASN A 30 -1.40 19.37 47.03
N ASN A 31 -0.45 18.71 47.68
CA ASN A 31 -0.12 17.31 47.46
C ASN A 31 -1.29 16.46 47.94
N PHE A 32 -1.70 15.45 47.16
CA PHE A 32 -2.39 14.29 47.72
C PHE A 32 -1.88 13.00 47.10
N VAL A 33 -1.22 12.22 47.96
CA VAL A 33 -0.96 10.79 47.85
C VAL A 33 -2.11 10.07 48.55
N ARG A 34 -2.68 9.01 47.95
CA ARG A 34 -3.30 7.86 48.65
C ARG A 34 -3.50 6.72 47.65
N LEU A 35 -2.72 5.64 47.70
CA LEU A 35 -2.73 4.46 48.59
C LEU A 35 -3.81 3.41 48.24
N VAL A 36 -3.29 2.20 48.06
CA VAL A 36 -3.91 0.91 47.69
C VAL A 36 -4.91 0.41 48.73
N ASN A 37 -5.90 -0.38 48.31
CA ASN A 37 -6.42 -1.47 49.14
C ASN A 37 -6.75 -2.72 48.31
N LYS A 38 -6.27 -3.87 48.82
CA LYS A 38 -6.70 -5.24 48.48
C LYS A 38 -7.81 -5.62 49.45
N ASP A 39 -8.78 -6.43 49.00
CA ASP A 39 -9.29 -7.58 49.77
C ASP A 39 -10.13 -8.52 48.90
N SER A 40 -10.16 -9.79 49.30
CA SER A 40 -10.62 -10.97 48.57
C SER A 40 -11.48 -11.85 49.46
N VAL A 41 -12.64 -12.37 49.01
CA VAL A 41 -13.36 -13.62 49.44
C VAL A 41 -14.41 -13.97 48.34
N SER A 42 -14.36 -15.11 47.61
CA SER A 42 -15.09 -16.42 47.79
C SER A 42 -16.63 -16.31 48.01
N SER A 43 -17.57 -17.12 47.49
CA SER A 43 -17.64 -18.36 46.68
C SER A 43 -19.12 -18.71 46.32
N ARG A 44 -19.33 -19.71 45.42
CA ARG A 44 -20.57 -20.52 45.14
C ARG A 44 -21.72 -19.79 44.43
N GLY A 45 -22.51 -20.31 43.50
CA GLY A 45 -22.90 -21.62 42.92
C GLY A 45 -24.28 -21.32 42.28
N ALA A 46 -24.72 -21.77 41.10
CA ALA A 46 -25.06 -23.13 40.71
C ALA A 46 -25.59 -23.12 39.26
N ARG A 47 -25.49 -24.28 38.60
CA ARG A 47 -26.06 -24.64 37.30
C ARG A 47 -27.58 -24.76 37.40
N TYR A 48 -28.31 -24.52 36.30
CA TYR A 48 -29.40 -25.40 35.87
C TYR A 48 -29.58 -25.32 34.35
N SER A 49 -29.35 -26.46 33.70
CA SER A 49 -29.81 -26.84 32.37
C SER A 49 -31.17 -27.52 32.49
N SER A 50 -32.11 -27.24 31.59
CA SER A 50 -33.08 -28.26 31.16
C SER A 50 -33.67 -27.94 29.80
N CYS A 51 -33.62 -28.95 28.94
CA CYS A 51 -34.18 -29.08 27.60
C CYS A 51 -35.61 -29.63 27.70
N SER A 52 -36.55 -29.25 26.80
CA SER A 52 -37.60 -30.18 26.31
C SER A 52 -38.48 -29.62 25.18
N ASN A 53 -38.62 -30.47 24.15
CA ASN A 53 -39.77 -30.76 23.26
C ASN A 53 -40.23 -29.73 22.22
N ARG A 54 -39.99 -29.97 20.91
CA ARG A 54 -40.71 -30.85 19.94
C ARG A 54 -42.18 -30.48 19.71
N ARG A 55 -42.50 -30.11 18.46
CA ARG A 55 -43.52 -30.78 17.63
C ARG A 55 -43.44 -30.36 16.15
N SER A 56 -43.29 -31.38 15.31
CA SER A 56 -43.37 -31.40 13.85
C SER A 56 -44.83 -31.42 13.38
N VAL A 57 -45.13 -30.78 12.24
CA VAL A 57 -46.34 -31.05 11.45
C VAL A 57 -45.95 -31.25 9.99
N ILE A 58 -46.13 -32.48 9.51
CA ILE A 58 -46.12 -32.91 8.12
C ILE A 58 -47.58 -32.84 7.64
N ARG A 59 -47.82 -32.31 6.45
CA ARG A 59 -49.12 -32.48 5.78
C ARG A 59 -48.90 -32.77 4.29
N SER A 60 -49.29 -33.98 3.91
CA SER A 60 -49.42 -34.47 2.53
C SER A 60 -50.82 -34.14 1.99
N SER A 61 -50.96 -34.01 0.68
CA SER A 61 -52.20 -34.36 -0.01
C SER A 61 -51.95 -34.66 -1.50
N ALA A 62 -52.76 -35.57 -2.01
CA ALA A 62 -52.59 -36.36 -3.21
C ALA A 62 -53.15 -35.72 -4.50
N SER A 63 -52.68 -36.29 -5.60
CA SER A 63 -52.95 -36.01 -7.01
C SER A 63 -54.37 -36.34 -7.46
N GLN A 64 -54.89 -35.60 -8.44
CA GLN A 64 -55.81 -36.14 -9.45
C GLN A 64 -55.45 -35.61 -10.84
N THR A 65 -55.44 -36.56 -11.78
CA THR A 65 -55.13 -36.48 -13.20
C THR A 65 -56.36 -36.12 -14.02
N SER A 66 -56.21 -35.30 -15.06
CA SER A 66 -57.14 -35.21 -16.19
C SER A 66 -56.40 -35.18 -17.51
N VAL A 67 -57.02 -35.83 -18.49
CA VAL A 67 -56.47 -36.34 -19.76
C VAL A 67 -56.22 -35.24 -20.79
N ALA A 68 -55.26 -35.51 -21.68
CA ALA A 68 -54.69 -34.65 -22.71
C ALA A 68 -55.59 -34.40 -23.94
N ASP A 69 -55.28 -33.32 -24.67
CA ASP A 69 -55.26 -33.30 -26.14
C ASP A 69 -54.19 -32.29 -26.65
N PRO A 70 -53.61 -32.47 -27.86
CA PRO A 70 -52.28 -31.97 -28.19
C PRO A 70 -52.29 -30.88 -29.26
N VAL A 71 -51.67 -29.71 -29.02
CA VAL A 71 -51.37 -28.76 -30.11
C VAL A 71 -50.06 -27.98 -29.88
N SER A 72 -49.15 -28.17 -30.84
CA SER A 72 -48.09 -27.30 -31.35
C SER A 72 -47.04 -26.68 -30.42
N LEU A 73 -45.83 -27.20 -30.61
CA LEU A 73 -44.55 -26.64 -30.23
C LEU A 73 -44.37 -25.19 -30.73
N SER A 74 -44.06 -24.29 -29.80
CA SER A 74 -43.37 -23.03 -30.06
C SER A 74 -42.47 -22.75 -28.86
N PRO A 75 -41.16 -22.46 -29.05
CA PRO A 75 -40.25 -22.31 -27.93
C PRO A 75 -40.57 -21.01 -27.18
N SER A 76 -41.16 -21.14 -25.99
CA SER A 76 -41.30 -20.05 -25.05
C SER A 76 -39.91 -19.62 -24.60
N ARG A 77 -39.57 -18.35 -24.88
CA ARG A 77 -38.41 -17.67 -24.29
C ARG A 77 -38.54 -17.80 -22.77
N THR A 78 -37.67 -18.61 -22.18
CA THR A 78 -37.38 -18.49 -20.76
C THR A 78 -36.90 -17.06 -20.51
N PRO A 79 -37.41 -16.35 -19.49
CA PRO A 79 -36.75 -15.15 -19.04
C PRO A 79 -35.44 -15.62 -18.42
N THR A 80 -34.37 -15.59 -19.20
CA THR A 80 -33.02 -15.61 -18.66
C THR A 80 -32.96 -14.44 -17.70
N THR A 81 -32.97 -14.76 -16.42
CA THR A 81 -32.50 -13.86 -15.38
C THR A 81 -31.01 -13.69 -15.63
N ASP A 82 -30.68 -12.84 -16.61
CA ASP A 82 -29.39 -12.19 -16.70
C ASP A 82 -29.30 -11.27 -15.49
N THR A 83 -29.04 -11.88 -14.33
CA THR A 83 -28.36 -11.19 -13.26
C THR A 83 -27.02 -10.82 -13.86
N ASN A 84 -26.92 -9.60 -14.35
CA ASN A 84 -25.70 -8.95 -14.76
C ASN A 84 -24.82 -8.85 -13.51
N LYS A 85 -24.21 -9.98 -13.13
CA LYS A 85 -23.30 -10.12 -12.01
C LYS A 85 -22.10 -9.32 -12.46
N LYS A 86 -22.05 -8.03 -12.06
CA LYS A 86 -20.89 -7.17 -12.29
C LYS A 86 -19.67 -8.04 -12.03
N SER A 87 -18.86 -8.25 -13.05
CA SER A 87 -17.61 -8.98 -12.88
C SER A 87 -16.88 -8.29 -11.72
N ASN A 88 -16.57 -9.05 -10.67
CA ASN A 88 -15.93 -8.53 -9.46
C ASN A 88 -14.45 -8.30 -9.76
N GLU A 89 -14.20 -7.45 -10.76
CA GLU A 89 -12.90 -7.10 -11.29
C GLU A 89 -12.44 -5.80 -10.64
N ALA A 90 -11.22 -5.81 -10.12
CA ALA A 90 -10.59 -4.64 -9.51
C ALA A 90 -9.19 -4.44 -10.07
N ALA A 91 -8.78 -3.20 -10.28
CA ALA A 91 -7.42 -2.87 -10.65
C ALA A 91 -6.53 -2.78 -9.39
N LEU A 92 -5.34 -3.37 -9.47
CA LEU A 92 -4.26 -3.18 -8.51
C LEU A 92 -3.07 -2.57 -9.25
N ILE A 93 -2.68 -1.35 -8.85
CA ILE A 93 -1.57 -0.61 -9.42
C ILE A 93 -0.44 -0.59 -8.39
N LEU A 94 0.75 -1.09 -8.76
CA LEU A 94 1.95 -1.03 -7.92
C LEU A 94 2.93 -0.02 -8.52
N ILE A 95 3.44 0.91 -7.71
CA ILE A 95 4.39 1.93 -8.15
C ILE A 95 5.57 1.94 -7.18
N ARG A 96 6.76 1.59 -7.68
CA ARG A 96 7.99 1.90 -6.95
C ARG A 96 8.19 3.41 -6.99
N HIS A 97 8.48 4.02 -5.85
CA HIS A 97 8.76 5.45 -5.80
C HIS A 97 9.82 5.88 -6.83
N GLY A 98 9.74 7.15 -7.26
CA GLY A 98 10.75 7.75 -8.12
C GLY A 98 12.14 7.79 -7.46
N GLU A 99 13.19 8.07 -8.22
CA GLU A 99 14.54 8.23 -7.69
C GLU A 99 14.58 9.20 -6.48
N SER A 100 15.21 8.79 -5.39
CA SER A 100 15.44 9.67 -4.22
C SER A 100 16.79 10.37 -4.27
N LEU A 101 16.97 11.44 -3.48
CA LEU A 101 18.26 12.14 -3.35
C LEU A 101 19.42 11.21 -2.97
N TRP A 102 19.15 10.13 -2.24
CA TRP A 102 20.17 9.15 -1.87
C TRP A 102 20.36 8.06 -2.93
N ASN A 103 19.36 7.78 -3.76
CA ASN A 103 19.55 6.90 -4.91
C ASN A 103 20.47 7.56 -5.95
N GLU A 104 20.25 8.85 -6.21
CA GLU A 104 21.10 9.68 -7.06
C GLU A 104 22.57 9.65 -6.59
N LYS A 105 22.80 9.75 -5.27
CA LYS A 105 24.14 9.69 -4.65
C LYS A 105 24.67 8.27 -4.46
N ASN A 106 24.00 7.25 -4.99
CA ASN A 106 24.34 5.84 -4.84
C ASN A 106 24.50 5.36 -3.38
N LEU A 107 23.72 5.92 -2.46
CA LEU A 107 23.71 5.54 -1.04
C LEU A 107 22.67 4.43 -0.77
N PHE A 108 22.92 3.62 0.26
CA PHE A 108 21.90 2.75 0.83
C PHE A 108 20.89 3.57 1.63
N THR A 109 19.63 3.60 1.19
CA THR A 109 18.59 4.41 1.85
C THR A 109 17.88 3.66 2.97
N GLY A 110 17.38 2.47 2.70
CA GLY A 110 16.62 1.68 3.69
C GLY A 110 15.43 2.43 4.26
N CYS A 111 15.31 2.43 5.57
CA CYS A 111 14.23 3.12 6.28
C CYS A 111 14.50 4.60 6.56
N VAL A 112 15.64 5.15 6.11
CA VAL A 112 15.93 6.58 6.25
C VAL A 112 14.96 7.39 5.40
N ASP A 113 14.37 8.43 5.99
CA ASP A 113 13.33 9.20 5.33
C ASP A 113 13.91 10.35 4.51
N VAL A 114 14.08 10.09 3.21
CA VAL A 114 14.63 11.04 2.23
C VAL A 114 13.60 11.33 1.14
N PRO A 115 13.57 12.57 0.61
CA PRO A 115 12.64 12.96 -0.44
C PRO A 115 13.10 12.47 -1.83
N LEU A 116 12.21 12.64 -2.81
CA LEU A 116 12.50 12.43 -4.22
C LEU A 116 13.56 13.42 -4.74
N SER A 117 14.38 13.00 -5.69
CA SER A 117 15.19 13.90 -6.52
C SER A 117 14.30 14.64 -7.53
N LYS A 118 14.85 15.63 -8.24
CA LYS A 118 14.13 16.30 -9.33
C LYS A 118 13.66 15.29 -10.39
N LYS A 119 14.55 14.36 -10.77
CA LYS A 119 14.23 13.26 -11.68
C LYS A 119 13.13 12.35 -11.10
N GLY A 120 13.19 12.02 -9.81
CA GLY A 120 12.16 11.22 -9.16
C GLY A 120 10.77 11.89 -9.14
N ILE A 121 10.71 13.22 -9.06
CA ILE A 121 9.46 13.98 -9.20
C ILE A 121 8.90 13.82 -10.62
N ASP A 122 9.74 13.98 -11.64
CA ASP A 122 9.34 13.82 -13.05
C ASP A 122 8.86 12.38 -13.33
N GLU A 123 9.55 11.38 -12.79
CA GLU A 123 9.15 9.97 -12.84
C GLU A 123 7.78 9.72 -12.21
N ALA A 124 7.50 10.33 -11.05
CA ALA A 124 6.20 10.20 -10.38
C ALA A 124 5.05 10.86 -11.18
N ILE A 125 5.32 12.02 -11.77
CA ILE A 125 4.37 12.72 -12.66
C ILE A 125 4.09 11.85 -13.89
N GLU A 126 5.13 11.28 -14.51
CA GLU A 126 4.98 10.41 -15.67
C GLU A 126 4.18 9.14 -15.32
N ALA A 127 4.44 8.51 -14.17
CA ALA A 127 3.65 7.40 -13.65
C ALA A 127 2.15 7.75 -13.62
N GLY A 128 1.82 8.94 -13.11
CA GLY A 128 0.48 9.51 -13.08
C GLY A 128 -0.19 9.60 -14.44
N LYS A 129 0.56 10.02 -15.47
CA LYS A 129 0.03 10.08 -16.85
C LYS A 129 -0.32 8.67 -17.36
N ARG A 130 0.53 7.67 -17.10
CA ARG A 130 0.31 6.28 -17.53
C ARG A 130 -0.94 5.66 -16.90
N ILE A 131 -1.23 6.01 -15.65
CA ILE A 131 -2.40 5.48 -14.91
C ILE A 131 -3.63 6.39 -14.98
N SER A 132 -3.57 7.50 -15.72
CA SER A 132 -4.55 8.59 -15.65
C SER A 132 -6.00 8.20 -15.93
N SER A 133 -6.23 7.12 -16.67
CA SER A 133 -7.55 6.58 -17.01
C SER A 133 -7.99 5.39 -16.15
N ILE A 134 -7.10 4.82 -15.34
CA ILE A 134 -7.39 3.64 -14.51
C ILE A 134 -8.03 4.11 -13.21
N PRO A 135 -9.23 3.63 -12.84
CA PRO A 135 -9.87 4.03 -11.59
C PRO A 135 -8.98 3.78 -10.36
N VAL A 136 -9.00 4.69 -9.39
CA VAL A 136 -8.38 4.53 -8.07
C VAL A 136 -9.39 4.96 -7.00
N ASP A 137 -9.67 4.06 -6.07
CA ASP A 137 -10.65 4.27 -4.99
C ASP A 137 -9.98 4.37 -3.61
N VAL A 138 -8.79 3.77 -3.44
CA VAL A 138 -7.96 3.88 -2.23
C VAL A 138 -6.49 3.74 -2.60
N ILE A 139 -5.64 4.46 -1.86
CA ILE A 139 -4.19 4.46 -2.04
C ILE A 139 -3.53 3.96 -0.77
N PHE A 140 -2.60 3.02 -0.91
CA PHE A 140 -1.71 2.60 0.17
C PHE A 140 -0.30 3.09 -0.12
N THR A 141 0.39 3.55 0.92
CA THR A 141 1.78 3.98 0.82
C THR A 141 2.60 3.44 1.98
N SER A 142 3.91 3.43 1.81
CA SER A 142 4.78 3.29 2.97
C SER A 142 4.72 4.53 3.87
N ALA A 143 5.29 4.43 5.07
CA ALA A 143 5.41 5.58 5.96
C ALA A 143 6.49 6.59 5.50
N LEU A 144 7.25 6.29 4.44
CA LEU A 144 8.38 7.10 3.99
C LEU A 144 7.96 8.14 2.94
N ILE A 145 8.46 9.36 3.08
CA ILE A 145 8.02 10.55 2.34
C ILE A 145 8.12 10.36 0.82
N ARG A 146 9.17 9.71 0.32
CA ARG A 146 9.35 9.45 -1.12
C ARG A 146 8.22 8.62 -1.74
N ALA A 147 7.65 7.66 -1.00
CA ALA A 147 6.53 6.87 -1.48
C ALA A 147 5.24 7.67 -1.48
N GLN A 148 5.02 8.46 -0.41
CA GLN A 148 3.88 9.38 -0.30
C GLN A 148 3.93 10.45 -1.39
N MET A 149 5.07 11.13 -1.58
CA MET A 149 5.30 12.08 -2.68
C MET A 149 4.97 11.46 -4.03
N THR A 150 5.41 10.23 -4.29
CA THR A 150 5.11 9.55 -5.56
C THR A 150 3.61 9.38 -5.78
N ALA A 151 2.89 8.88 -4.77
CA ALA A 151 1.43 8.72 -4.87
C ALA A 151 0.72 10.05 -5.11
N MET A 152 1.06 11.08 -4.34
CA MET A 152 0.41 12.39 -4.42
C MET A 152 0.68 13.04 -5.78
N LEU A 153 1.93 13.03 -6.26
CA LEU A 153 2.31 13.58 -7.56
C LEU A 153 1.64 12.82 -8.71
N ALA A 154 1.61 11.49 -8.67
CA ALA A 154 0.95 10.69 -9.71
C ALA A 154 -0.54 11.05 -9.83
N MET A 155 -1.23 11.25 -8.70
CA MET A 155 -2.64 11.60 -8.69
C MET A 155 -2.95 13.00 -9.22
N THR A 156 -1.97 13.92 -9.27
CA THR A 156 -2.16 15.24 -9.91
C THR A 156 -2.46 15.14 -11.40
N GLN A 157 -2.05 14.04 -12.05
CA GLN A 157 -2.25 13.78 -13.48
C GLN A 157 -3.50 12.95 -13.77
N HIS A 158 -4.22 12.50 -12.74
CA HIS A 158 -5.32 11.56 -12.88
C HIS A 158 -6.59 12.24 -13.43
N ARG A 159 -7.23 11.66 -14.45
CA ARG A 159 -8.34 12.29 -15.20
C ARG A 159 -9.55 12.65 -14.34
N ARG A 160 -9.83 11.84 -13.31
CA ARG A 160 -10.97 12.06 -12.40
C ARG A 160 -10.79 13.25 -11.45
N LYS A 161 -9.58 13.83 -11.35
CA LYS A 161 -9.27 15.00 -10.49
C LYS A 161 -9.70 14.88 -9.03
N LYS A 162 -9.93 13.66 -8.52
CA LYS A 162 -10.16 13.43 -7.10
C LYS A 162 -8.87 13.73 -6.34
N VAL A 163 -9.02 14.29 -5.15
CA VAL A 163 -7.90 14.74 -4.33
C VAL A 163 -7.47 13.60 -3.40
N PRO A 164 -6.21 13.12 -3.48
CA PRO A 164 -5.70 12.18 -2.49
C PRO A 164 -5.53 12.89 -1.14
N ILE A 165 -5.99 12.27 -0.05
CA ILE A 165 -5.89 12.80 1.32
C ILE A 165 -5.26 11.76 2.24
N ILE A 166 -4.21 12.14 2.98
CA ILE A 166 -3.60 11.25 3.97
C ILE A 166 -4.57 11.09 5.14
N ILE A 167 -4.85 9.84 5.50
CA ILE A 167 -5.71 9.50 6.62
C ILE A 167 -4.83 9.34 7.86
N HIS A 168 -5.09 10.17 8.86
CA HIS A 168 -4.44 10.14 10.16
C HIS A 168 -5.27 9.33 11.16
N ASN A 169 -4.72 8.20 11.60
CA ASN A 169 -5.39 7.22 12.48
C ASN A 169 -4.54 6.86 13.71
N GLU A 170 -3.44 7.57 13.94
CA GLU A 170 -2.50 7.33 15.05
C GLU A 170 -3.07 7.63 16.43
N SER A 171 -4.11 8.48 16.50
CA SER A 171 -4.83 8.80 17.73
C SER A 171 -6.28 9.14 17.43
N GLU A 172 -7.12 9.09 18.46
CA GLU A 172 -8.51 9.50 18.34
C GLU A 172 -8.64 10.98 17.93
N GLN A 173 -7.78 11.84 18.48
CA GLN A 173 -7.73 13.27 18.16
C GLN A 173 -7.37 13.50 16.68
N ALA A 174 -6.35 12.81 16.17
CA ALA A 174 -5.94 12.95 14.77
C ALA A 174 -7.06 12.51 13.81
N ARG A 175 -7.78 11.43 14.14
CA ARG A 175 -8.94 10.96 13.39
C ARG A 175 -10.09 11.97 13.39
N GLN A 176 -10.36 12.58 14.55
CA GLN A 176 -11.39 13.61 14.68
C GLN A 176 -11.04 14.87 13.87
N TRP A 177 -9.79 15.33 13.94
CA TRP A 177 -9.33 16.54 13.23
C TRP A 177 -9.25 16.36 11.71
N SER A 178 -9.01 15.13 11.24
CA SER A 178 -8.92 14.81 9.81
C SER A 178 -10.28 14.48 9.19
N GLN A 179 -11.36 14.53 9.96
CA GLN A 179 -12.69 14.18 9.47
C GLN A 179 -13.19 15.22 8.44
N VAL A 180 -13.51 14.73 7.24
CA VAL A 180 -14.25 15.52 6.24
C VAL A 180 -15.73 15.40 6.55
N PHE A 181 -16.44 16.53 6.69
CA PHE A 181 -17.88 16.53 7.02
C PHE A 181 -18.78 16.60 5.78
N SER A 182 -18.31 17.22 4.70
CA SER A 182 -19.08 17.32 3.45
C SER A 182 -19.06 16.00 2.68
N GLU A 183 -20.24 15.43 2.43
CA GLU A 183 -20.40 14.20 1.65
C GLU A 183 -19.89 14.34 0.21
N ASP A 184 -20.05 15.51 -0.40
CA ASP A 184 -19.55 15.76 -1.74
C ASP A 184 -18.02 15.86 -1.77
N THR A 185 -17.42 16.49 -0.76
CA THR A 185 -15.96 16.50 -0.61
C THR A 185 -15.42 15.09 -0.37
N LYS A 186 -16.10 14.24 0.42
CA LYS A 186 -15.73 12.83 0.58
C LYS A 186 -15.73 12.08 -0.75
N LYS A 187 -16.77 12.27 -1.59
CA LYS A 187 -16.85 11.63 -2.92
C LYS A 187 -15.73 12.07 -3.87
N GLN A 188 -15.27 13.32 -3.73
CA GLN A 188 -14.16 13.90 -4.49
C GLN A 188 -12.78 13.63 -3.87
N SER A 189 -12.71 12.89 -2.75
CA SER A 189 -11.46 12.54 -2.09
C SER A 189 -11.09 11.08 -2.35
N ILE A 190 -9.81 10.77 -2.29
CA ILE A 190 -9.28 9.40 -2.28
C ILE A 190 -8.45 9.23 -1.00
N PRO A 191 -8.80 8.28 -0.11
CA PRO A 191 -8.03 8.05 1.10
C PRO A 191 -6.64 7.47 0.76
N VAL A 192 -5.61 8.03 1.38
CA VAL A 192 -4.23 7.57 1.36
C VAL A 192 -3.87 7.03 2.74
N ILE A 193 -3.57 5.74 2.82
CA ILE A 193 -3.24 5.03 4.05
C ILE A 193 -1.74 4.76 4.05
N ALA A 194 -1.00 5.41 4.95
CA ALA A 194 0.43 5.19 5.13
C ALA A 194 0.67 4.10 6.18
N SER A 195 1.62 3.19 5.93
CA SER A 195 1.92 2.10 6.86
C SER A 195 3.36 1.63 6.78
N TRP A 196 3.99 1.46 7.94
CA TRP A 196 5.41 1.11 8.04
C TRP A 196 5.72 -0.29 7.48
N GLN A 197 4.73 -1.18 7.45
CA GLN A 197 4.84 -2.53 6.91
C GLN A 197 5.16 -2.53 5.41
N LEU A 198 4.85 -1.44 4.71
CA LEU A 198 5.19 -1.24 3.30
C LEU A 198 6.54 -0.53 3.09
N ASN A 199 7.26 -0.16 4.15
CA ASN A 199 8.58 0.48 4.07
C ASN A 199 9.58 -0.41 3.33
N GLU A 200 10.63 0.22 2.80
CA GLU A 200 11.77 -0.46 2.19
C GLU A 200 12.41 -1.44 3.18
N ARG A 201 13.15 -2.43 2.67
CA ARG A 201 13.98 -3.30 3.50
C ARG A 201 14.97 -2.46 4.31
N MET A 202 15.02 -2.67 5.62
CA MET A 202 15.94 -1.98 6.51
C MET A 202 17.38 -2.48 6.29
N TYR A 203 18.28 -1.60 5.84
CA TYR A 203 19.65 -1.98 5.47
C TYR A 203 20.63 -2.02 6.66
N GLY A 204 20.15 -1.86 7.88
CA GLY A 204 20.96 -1.89 9.09
C GLY A 204 22.09 -0.87 9.05
N GLU A 205 23.29 -1.33 9.39
CA GLU A 205 24.51 -0.52 9.42
C GLU A 205 24.95 -0.01 8.04
N LEU A 206 24.40 -0.54 6.95
CA LEU A 206 24.74 -0.07 5.62
C LEU A 206 24.06 1.26 5.26
N GLN A 207 23.00 1.66 5.97
CA GLN A 207 22.25 2.88 5.66
C GLN A 207 23.14 4.12 5.68
N GLY A 208 23.07 4.93 4.61
CA GLY A 208 23.88 6.13 4.41
C GLY A 208 25.25 5.87 3.78
N LEU A 209 25.71 4.63 3.70
CA LEU A 209 26.96 4.30 3.04
C LEU A 209 26.81 4.29 1.51
N ASN A 210 27.88 4.67 0.80
CA ASN A 210 27.93 4.57 -0.65
C ASN A 210 28.11 3.12 -1.08
N LYS A 211 27.27 2.65 -2.00
CA LYS A 211 27.26 1.24 -2.42
C LYS A 211 28.57 0.78 -3.07
N GLN A 212 29.24 1.67 -3.81
CA GLN A 212 30.50 1.34 -4.46
C GLN A 212 31.62 1.24 -3.41
N GLU A 213 31.74 2.24 -2.55
CA GLU A 213 32.75 2.25 -1.47
C GLU A 213 32.55 1.09 -0.49
N THR A 214 31.30 0.74 -0.16
CA THR A 214 31.00 -0.45 0.65
C THR A 214 31.45 -1.73 -0.07
N ALA A 215 31.24 -1.84 -1.37
CA ALA A 215 31.69 -2.99 -2.15
C ALA A 215 33.22 -3.08 -2.23
N ASP A 216 33.90 -1.94 -2.28
CA ASP A 216 35.37 -1.88 -2.27
C ASP A 216 35.94 -2.26 -0.89
N ARG A 217 35.22 -1.91 0.21
CA ARG A 217 35.64 -2.23 1.59
C ARG A 217 35.36 -3.68 2.00
N TYR A 218 34.17 -4.19 1.71
CA TYR A 218 33.70 -5.49 2.21
C TYR A 218 33.71 -6.60 1.13
N GLY A 219 34.01 -6.25 -0.12
CA GLY A 219 33.98 -7.16 -1.25
C GLY A 219 32.64 -7.13 -1.99
N LYS A 220 32.71 -7.22 -3.33
CA LYS A 220 31.53 -7.16 -4.22
C LYS A 220 30.56 -8.30 -3.97
N GLU A 221 31.05 -9.51 -3.70
CA GLU A 221 30.22 -10.69 -3.46
C GLU A 221 29.44 -10.55 -2.15
N GLN A 222 30.10 -10.15 -1.06
CA GLN A 222 29.46 -9.93 0.23
C GLN A 222 28.38 -8.84 0.15
N VAL A 223 28.68 -7.71 -0.49
CA VAL A 223 27.70 -6.63 -0.67
C VAL A 223 26.58 -7.04 -1.61
N HIS A 224 26.86 -7.86 -2.62
CA HIS A 224 25.82 -8.43 -3.47
C HIS A 224 24.90 -9.35 -2.66
N GLU A 225 25.45 -10.22 -1.82
CA GLU A 225 24.70 -11.10 -0.92
C GLU A 225 23.80 -10.29 0.02
N TRP A 226 24.33 -9.32 0.77
CA TRP A 226 23.51 -8.45 1.62
C TRP A 226 22.41 -7.69 0.85
N ARG A 227 22.67 -7.37 -0.43
CA ARG A 227 21.71 -6.64 -1.28
C ARG A 227 20.67 -7.53 -1.93
N ARG A 228 20.98 -8.79 -2.19
CA ARG A 228 20.18 -9.62 -3.11
C ARG A 228 19.81 -10.96 -2.53
N SER A 229 20.45 -11.45 -1.47
CA SER A 229 20.04 -12.66 -0.77
C SER A 229 18.60 -12.54 -0.27
N TYR A 230 17.92 -13.68 -0.24
CA TYR A 230 16.56 -13.78 0.25
C TYR A 230 16.52 -13.77 1.78
N ASP A 231 17.35 -14.61 2.41
CA ASP A 231 17.37 -14.94 3.83
C ASP A 231 18.54 -14.29 4.58
N THR A 232 19.65 -13.95 3.91
CA THR A 232 20.80 -13.27 4.55
C THR A 232 20.54 -11.77 4.74
N PRO A 233 20.43 -11.26 5.98
CA PRO A 233 20.30 -9.83 6.22
C PRO A 233 21.66 -9.11 6.15
N PRO A 234 21.70 -7.79 5.86
CA PRO A 234 22.86 -6.98 6.21
C PRO A 234 23.02 -6.87 7.74
N PRO A 235 24.20 -6.48 8.25
CA PRO A 235 24.43 -6.32 9.69
C PRO A 235 23.40 -5.41 10.35
N ASN A 236 22.73 -5.91 11.40
CA ASN A 236 21.64 -5.23 12.10
C ASN A 236 20.51 -4.75 11.17
N GLY A 237 20.25 -5.48 10.07
CA GLY A 237 19.24 -5.17 9.07
C GLY A 237 18.14 -6.22 8.95
N GLU A 238 17.28 -6.03 7.96
CA GLU A 238 16.25 -6.99 7.55
C GLU A 238 16.72 -7.77 6.30
N SER A 239 16.44 -9.07 6.23
CA SER A 239 16.53 -9.84 4.99
C SER A 239 15.33 -9.54 4.07
N LEU A 240 15.34 -10.07 2.84
CA LEU A 240 14.16 -9.93 1.96
C LEU A 240 12.98 -10.77 2.49
N GLU A 241 13.26 -11.91 3.12
CA GLU A 241 12.28 -12.76 3.80
C GLU A 241 11.56 -12.02 4.92
N MET A 242 12.29 -11.40 5.85
CA MET A 242 11.69 -10.60 6.94
C MET A 242 10.84 -9.44 6.40
N CYS A 243 11.35 -8.76 5.36
CA CYS A 243 10.58 -7.73 4.66
C CYS A 243 9.31 -8.30 4.02
N ALA A 244 9.39 -9.52 3.47
CA ALA A 244 8.25 -10.19 2.86
C ALA A 244 7.19 -10.58 3.87
N GLU A 245 7.57 -11.13 5.03
CA GLU A 245 6.65 -11.49 6.10
C GLU A 245 5.74 -10.31 6.48
N ARG A 246 6.33 -9.15 6.79
CA ARG A 246 5.54 -7.95 7.17
C ARG A 246 4.74 -7.35 6.02
N ALA A 247 5.33 -7.26 4.82
CA ALA A 247 4.68 -6.60 3.69
C ALA A 247 3.52 -7.43 3.12
N VAL A 248 3.71 -8.75 3.01
CA VAL A 248 2.69 -9.68 2.52
C VAL A 248 1.59 -9.87 3.54
N ALA A 249 1.90 -9.97 4.84
CA ALA A 249 0.87 -10.00 5.88
C ALA A 249 -0.02 -8.75 5.81
N TYR A 250 0.58 -7.56 5.76
CA TYR A 250 -0.18 -6.32 5.63
C TYR A 250 -1.00 -6.26 4.34
N PHE A 251 -0.44 -6.71 3.21
CA PHE A 251 -1.17 -6.78 1.94
C PHE A 251 -2.43 -7.66 2.07
N ARG A 252 -2.29 -8.87 2.62
CA ARG A 252 -3.41 -9.81 2.79
C ARG A 252 -4.47 -9.31 3.77
N ASP A 253 -4.05 -8.67 4.86
CA ASP A 253 -4.96 -8.28 5.93
C ASP A 253 -5.68 -6.95 5.64
N GLN A 254 -5.03 -6.02 4.94
CA GLN A 254 -5.54 -4.65 4.77
C GLN A 254 -5.89 -4.30 3.32
N ILE A 255 -5.16 -4.84 2.35
CA ILE A 255 -5.25 -4.42 0.94
C ILE A 255 -6.12 -5.36 0.12
N GLU A 256 -5.88 -6.67 0.22
CA GLU A 256 -6.65 -7.70 -0.50
C GLU A 256 -8.17 -7.63 -0.21
N PRO A 257 -8.63 -7.35 1.03
CA PRO A 257 -10.05 -7.16 1.30
C PRO A 257 -10.67 -5.97 0.54
N GLN A 258 -9.89 -4.92 0.25
CA GLN A 258 -10.37 -3.80 -0.57
C GLN A 258 -10.61 -4.26 -2.02
N LEU A 259 -9.68 -5.05 -2.58
CA LEU A 259 -9.82 -5.62 -3.93
C LEU A 259 -11.00 -6.60 -4.01
N LEU A 260 -11.18 -7.45 -2.99
CA LEU A 260 -12.33 -8.35 -2.87
C LEU A 260 -13.67 -7.60 -2.83
N SER A 261 -13.69 -6.40 -2.23
CA SER A 261 -14.85 -5.51 -2.22
C SER A 261 -15.09 -4.77 -3.55
N GLY A 262 -14.25 -5.00 -4.57
CA GLY A 262 -14.36 -4.38 -5.89
C GLY A 262 -13.74 -2.98 -5.99
N LYS A 263 -12.97 -2.54 -4.98
CA LYS A 263 -12.26 -1.25 -5.02
C LYS A 263 -10.99 -1.37 -5.84
N ASN A 264 -10.69 -0.33 -6.61
CA ASN A 264 -9.44 -0.21 -7.34
C ASN A 264 -8.38 0.40 -6.42
N VAL A 265 -7.25 -0.29 -6.29
CA VAL A 265 -6.21 0.04 -5.32
C VAL A 265 -4.94 0.48 -6.02
N MET A 266 -4.34 1.58 -5.56
CA MET A 266 -2.98 1.95 -5.89
C MET A 266 -2.06 1.77 -4.68
N ILE A 267 -0.89 1.18 -4.88
CA ILE A 267 0.16 1.06 -3.87
C ILE A 267 1.40 1.79 -4.37
N ALA A 268 1.84 2.83 -3.66
CA ALA A 268 3.15 3.44 -3.88
C ALA A 268 4.11 3.03 -2.75
N ALA A 269 5.17 2.30 -3.07
CA ALA A 269 6.10 1.77 -2.07
C ALA A 269 7.51 1.64 -2.64
N HIS A 270 8.28 0.63 -2.21
CA HIS A 270 9.71 0.52 -2.45
C HIS A 270 10.08 -0.73 -3.23
N GLY A 271 11.35 -0.83 -3.62
CA GLY A 271 11.84 -1.94 -4.42
C GLY A 271 11.59 -3.28 -3.73
N ASN A 272 12.09 -3.48 -2.51
CA ASN A 272 12.00 -4.79 -1.88
C ASN A 272 10.59 -5.11 -1.35
N SER A 273 9.88 -4.13 -0.77
CA SER A 273 8.50 -4.39 -0.31
C SER A 273 7.56 -4.73 -1.46
N LEU A 274 7.70 -4.08 -2.63
CA LEU A 274 6.93 -4.46 -3.82
C LEU A 274 7.38 -5.78 -4.43
N ARG A 275 8.69 -6.10 -4.42
CA ARG A 275 9.17 -7.42 -4.86
C ARG A 275 8.59 -8.53 -4.01
N SER A 276 8.49 -8.35 -2.70
CA SER A 276 7.86 -9.32 -1.80
C SER A 276 6.37 -9.49 -2.08
N ILE A 277 5.64 -8.39 -2.31
CA ILE A 277 4.23 -8.47 -2.71
C ILE A 277 4.11 -9.20 -4.06
N ILE A 278 4.90 -8.83 -5.05
CA ILE A 278 4.89 -9.49 -6.37
C ILE A 278 5.24 -10.97 -6.27
N MET A 279 6.20 -11.35 -5.41
CA MET A 279 6.52 -12.74 -5.14
C MET A 279 5.28 -13.52 -4.68
N TYR A 280 4.48 -12.92 -3.79
CA TYR A 280 3.20 -13.49 -3.37
C TYR A 280 2.17 -13.56 -4.52
N LEU A 281 1.99 -12.47 -5.29
CA LEU A 281 0.98 -12.39 -6.36
C LEU A 281 1.26 -13.38 -7.51
N ASP A 282 2.53 -13.51 -7.91
CA ASP A 282 2.96 -14.30 -9.05
C ASP A 282 3.49 -15.69 -8.66
N LYS A 283 3.44 -16.01 -7.36
CA LYS A 283 3.97 -17.24 -6.77
C LYS A 283 5.44 -17.49 -7.16
N LEU A 284 6.26 -16.45 -7.09
CA LEU A 284 7.69 -16.55 -7.40
C LEU A 284 8.42 -17.33 -6.31
N THR A 285 9.41 -18.11 -6.73
CA THR A 285 10.41 -18.72 -5.83
C THR A 285 11.37 -17.67 -5.27
N SER A 286 12.13 -18.05 -4.23
CA SER A 286 13.17 -17.17 -3.67
C SER A 286 14.24 -16.82 -4.72
N GLN A 287 14.58 -17.73 -5.64
CA GLN A 287 15.54 -17.45 -6.71
C GLN A 287 14.98 -16.51 -7.79
N GLU A 288 13.70 -16.67 -8.16
CA GLU A 288 13.04 -15.79 -9.13
C GLU A 288 12.90 -14.37 -8.60
N VAL A 289 12.48 -14.19 -7.34
CA VAL A 289 12.32 -12.85 -6.76
C VAL A 289 13.66 -12.12 -6.70
N ILE A 290 14.78 -12.81 -6.45
CA ILE A 290 16.13 -12.21 -6.44
C ILE A 290 16.47 -11.56 -7.80
N SER A 291 15.99 -12.17 -8.89
CA SER A 291 16.19 -11.71 -10.27
C SER A 291 15.15 -10.69 -10.74
N LEU A 292 14.09 -10.45 -9.96
CA LEU A 292 13.09 -9.44 -10.24
C LEU A 292 13.63 -8.04 -9.93
N GLU A 293 13.59 -7.16 -10.93
CA GLU A 293 13.97 -5.75 -10.79
C GLU A 293 12.80 -4.85 -11.15
N LEU A 294 12.57 -3.83 -10.33
CA LEU A 294 11.50 -2.86 -10.51
C LEU A 294 12.12 -1.50 -10.81
N SER A 295 11.82 -0.92 -11.97
CA SER A 295 12.24 0.44 -12.30
C SER A 295 11.54 1.47 -11.40
N THR A 296 12.20 2.59 -11.13
CA THR A 296 11.61 3.72 -10.39
C THR A 296 10.52 4.39 -11.22
N GLY A 297 9.40 4.75 -10.59
CA GLY A 297 8.30 5.49 -11.24
C GLY A 297 7.57 4.77 -12.38
N ILE A 298 7.86 3.49 -12.64
CA ILE A 298 7.11 2.72 -13.65
C ILE A 298 5.98 1.95 -12.95
N PRO A 299 4.70 2.26 -13.23
CA PRO A 299 3.57 1.56 -12.64
C PRO A 299 3.45 0.14 -13.21
N MET A 300 3.03 -0.81 -12.37
CA MET A 300 2.70 -2.18 -12.75
C MET A 300 1.23 -2.45 -12.46
N LEU A 301 0.50 -2.91 -13.48
CA LEU A 301 -0.93 -3.18 -13.38
C LEU A 301 -1.22 -4.67 -13.22
N TYR A 302 -2.09 -4.97 -12.28
CA TYR A 302 -2.75 -6.25 -12.09
C TYR A 302 -4.27 -6.06 -12.19
N ILE A 303 -4.94 -7.05 -12.77
CA ILE A 303 -6.40 -7.20 -12.67
C ILE A 303 -6.68 -8.32 -11.69
N PHE A 304 -7.35 -7.98 -10.60
CA PHE A 304 -7.86 -8.94 -9.64
C PHE A 304 -9.25 -9.40 -10.07
N LYS A 305 -9.43 -10.71 -10.28
CA LYS A 305 -10.69 -11.31 -10.70
C LYS A 305 -10.83 -12.68 -10.06
N GLU A 306 -11.95 -12.92 -9.37
CA GLU A 306 -12.28 -14.24 -8.79
C GLU A 306 -11.15 -14.82 -7.90
N GLY A 307 -10.52 -13.98 -7.07
CA GLY A 307 -9.42 -14.41 -6.19
C GLY A 307 -8.09 -14.62 -6.91
N ARG A 308 -7.98 -14.28 -8.19
CA ARG A 308 -6.75 -14.43 -8.99
C ARG A 308 -6.21 -13.07 -9.42
N PHE A 309 -4.89 -12.94 -9.38
CA PHE A 309 -4.17 -11.77 -9.86
C PHE A 309 -3.65 -12.01 -11.27
N ILE A 310 -4.09 -11.21 -12.22
CA ILE A 310 -3.68 -11.29 -13.63
C ILE A 310 -2.79 -10.10 -13.94
N ARG A 311 -1.49 -10.34 -14.08
CA ARG A 311 -0.51 -9.30 -14.45
C ARG A 311 -0.79 -8.79 -15.86
N ARG A 312 -0.86 -7.47 -16.03
CA ARG A 312 -1.00 -6.79 -17.34
C ARG A 312 0.26 -6.02 -17.77
N GLY A 313 1.27 -5.93 -16.91
CA GLY A 313 2.50 -5.16 -17.18
C GLY A 313 2.34 -3.67 -16.87
N SER A 314 3.25 -2.83 -17.38
CA SER A 314 3.08 -1.39 -17.27
C SER A 314 2.02 -0.89 -18.25
N PRO A 315 1.05 -0.06 -17.83
CA PRO A 315 0.24 0.72 -18.76
C PRO A 315 1.13 1.49 -19.74
N ILE A 316 0.64 1.62 -20.98
CA ILE A 316 1.34 2.33 -22.06
C ILE A 316 1.47 3.80 -21.65
N GLY A 317 2.70 4.31 -21.68
CA GLY A 317 2.95 5.72 -21.41
C GLY A 317 2.81 6.55 -22.68
N PRO A 318 2.59 7.87 -22.56
CA PRO A 318 2.58 8.79 -23.69
C PRO A 318 3.91 8.81 -24.46
N GLN A 319 5.03 8.43 -23.83
CA GLN A 319 6.37 8.49 -24.42
C GLN A 319 7.03 7.12 -24.63
N GLU A 320 6.48 6.03 -24.08
CA GLU A 320 7.08 4.68 -24.15
C GLU A 320 6.03 3.57 -24.21
N ALA A 321 6.30 2.52 -25.00
CA ALA A 321 5.50 1.30 -25.02
C ALA A 321 5.52 0.60 -23.66
N GLY A 322 4.39 0.02 -23.24
CA GLY A 322 4.25 -0.66 -21.95
C GLY A 322 5.32 -1.74 -21.76
N VAL A 323 6.13 -1.61 -20.70
CA VAL A 323 7.20 -2.56 -20.39
C VAL A 323 6.59 -3.81 -19.74
N TYR A 324 6.82 -4.98 -20.33
CA TYR A 324 6.61 -6.25 -19.64
C TYR A 324 7.58 -6.32 -18.46
N ALA A 325 7.02 -6.41 -17.26
CA ALA A 325 7.72 -6.14 -15.99
C ALA A 325 8.74 -7.20 -15.54
N TYR A 326 9.06 -8.20 -16.35
CA TYR A 326 10.11 -9.16 -16.02
C TYR A 326 11.46 -8.65 -16.55
N THR A 327 12.53 -8.87 -15.79
CA THR A 327 13.88 -8.71 -16.36
C THR A 327 14.01 -9.63 -17.57
N LYS A 328 14.81 -9.24 -18.57
CA LYS A 328 15.06 -10.08 -19.76
C LYS A 328 15.43 -11.52 -19.37
N ARG A 329 16.16 -11.66 -18.27
CA ARG A 329 16.57 -12.95 -17.69
C ARG A 329 15.38 -13.76 -17.15
N LEU A 330 14.49 -13.16 -16.37
CA LEU A 330 13.32 -13.85 -15.80
C LEU A 330 12.27 -14.20 -16.87
N ALA A 331 12.11 -13.35 -17.88
CA ALA A 331 11.25 -13.64 -19.03
C ALA A 331 11.73 -14.88 -19.80
N LEU A 332 13.03 -14.97 -20.09
CA LEU A 332 13.64 -16.14 -20.75
C LEU A 332 13.53 -17.42 -19.92
N TYR A 333 13.64 -17.31 -18.59
CA TYR A 333 13.51 -18.47 -17.70
C TYR A 333 12.08 -19.04 -17.72
N ARG A 334 11.06 -18.18 -17.59
CA ARG A 334 9.66 -18.62 -17.63
C ARG A 334 9.25 -19.17 -19.00
N GLN A 335 9.70 -18.54 -20.09
CA GLN A 335 9.47 -19.09 -21.43
C GLN A 335 10.01 -20.52 -21.57
N LYS A 336 11.20 -20.79 -21.05
CA LYS A 336 11.77 -22.15 -21.06
C LYS A 336 10.97 -23.14 -20.21
N LEU A 337 10.45 -22.72 -19.06
CA LEU A 337 9.60 -23.58 -18.22
C LEU A 337 8.28 -23.90 -18.91
N ASP A 338 7.65 -22.90 -19.54
CA ASP A 338 6.39 -23.08 -20.26
C ASP A 338 6.56 -23.95 -21.52
N GLU A 339 7.76 -23.99 -22.12
CA GLU A 339 8.10 -24.89 -23.24
C GLU A 339 8.44 -26.34 -22.80
N MET A 340 8.61 -26.58 -21.49
CA MET A 340 8.97 -27.89 -20.91
C MET A 340 7.77 -28.72 -20.42
N PHE A 341 6.54 -28.17 -20.45
CA PHE A 341 5.30 -28.82 -20.01
C PHE A 341 4.17 -28.68 -21.04
#